data_AF-A0A1E5T0N9-F1
#
_entry.id   AF-A0A1E5T0N9-F1
#
_cell.length_a   1.000
_cell.length_b   1.000
_cell.length_c   1.000
_cell.angle_alpha   90.00
_cell.angle_beta   90.00
_cell.angle_gamma   90.00
#
_symmetry.space_group_name_H-M   'P 1'
#
loop_
_entity.id
_entity.type
_entity.pdbx_description
1 polymer ?
#
loop_
_entity_poly.entity_id
_entity_poly.type
_entity_poly.pdbx_seq_one_letter_code
_entity_poly.pdbx_strand_id
1 'polypeptide(L)'
;MLTLSLVLNIIVLIPVCYSLMTNAENLRRAAGDFTPARGILLAIYLAILMASVLLLILDKPEFAFALLFIQVVYKLLTPFTVKTIKNPIVISNLFIATFHVFTLVTMIQKKVIVL
;
A
#
# COMPACT_ATOMS: atom_id res chain seq x y z
N MET A 1 12.73 -2.36 -10.44
CA MET A 1 11.62 -1.46 -10.06
C MET A 1 10.47 -2.25 -9.46
N LEU A 2 9.92 -3.25 -10.15
CA LEU A 2 8.85 -4.09 -9.58
C LEU A 2 9.20 -4.73 -8.22
N THR A 3 10.32 -5.46 -8.14
CA THR A 3 10.79 -6.06 -6.88
C THR A 3 10.94 -5.03 -5.76
N LEU A 4 11.45 -3.82 -6.09
CA LEU A 4 11.59 -2.74 -5.13
C LEU A 4 10.22 -2.24 -4.63
N SER A 5 9.21 -2.13 -5.50
CA SER A 5 7.85 -1.80 -5.09
C SER A 5 7.22 -2.86 -4.19
N LEU A 6 7.42 -4.14 -4.48
CA LEU A 6 6.93 -5.23 -3.63
C LEU A 6 7.63 -5.24 -2.27
N VAL A 7 8.95 -5.04 -2.25
CA VAL A 7 9.73 -4.90 -1.01
C VAL A 7 9.30 -3.67 -0.22
N LEU A 8 9.04 -2.54 -0.88
CA LEU A 8 8.53 -1.33 -0.23
C LEU A 8 7.17 -1.59 0.45
N ASN A 9 6.26 -2.32 -0.21
CA ASN A 9 5.00 -2.72 0.43
C ASN A 9 5.26 -3.53 1.70
N ILE A 10 6.18 -4.49 1.66
CA ILE A 10 6.49 -5.33 2.82
C ILE A 10 7.06 -4.50 3.97
N ILE A 11 8.09 -3.69 3.69
CA ILE A 11 8.78 -2.86 4.69
C ILE A 11 7.82 -1.87 5.35
N VAL A 12 6.86 -1.31 4.61
CA VAL A 12 5.88 -0.37 5.15
C VAL A 12 4.72 -1.09 5.84
N LEU A 13 4.20 -2.18 5.27
CA LEU A 13 3.00 -2.83 5.79
C LEU A 13 3.28 -3.63 7.06
N ILE A 14 4.45 -4.22 7.25
CA ILE A 14 4.79 -4.91 8.50
C ILE A 14 4.60 -3.99 9.73
N PRO A 15 5.25 -2.81 9.81
CA PRO A 15 5.09 -1.93 10.97
C PRO A 15 3.68 -1.31 11.05
N VAL A 16 3.01 -1.06 9.92
CA VAL A 16 1.62 -0.55 9.91
C VAL A 16 0.65 -1.58 10.47
N CYS A 17 0.70 -2.83 9.98
CA CYS A 17 -0.11 -3.93 10.47
C CYS A 17 0.17 -4.20 11.95
N TYR A 18 1.44 -4.23 12.35
CA TYR A 18 1.83 -4.38 13.75
C TYR A 18 1.23 -3.27 14.63
N SER A 19 1.32 -2.01 14.19
CA SER A 19 0.76 -0.86 14.91
C SER A 19 -0.77 -0.93 15.00
N LEU A 20 -1.44 -1.41 13.95
CA LEU A 20 -2.89 -1.62 13.92
C LEU A 20 -3.33 -2.72 14.88
N MET A 21 -2.62 -3.86 14.90
CA MET A 21 -2.90 -5.00 15.79
C MET A 21 -2.70 -4.66 17.26
N THR A 22 -1.64 -3.93 17.59
CA THR A 22 -1.30 -3.53 18.96
C THR A 22 -2.01 -2.26 19.42
N ASN A 23 -2.76 -1.62 18.51
CA ASN A 23 -3.37 -0.31 18.74
C ASN A 23 -2.38 0.72 19.32
N ALA A 24 -1.17 0.77 18.74
CA ALA A 24 -0.06 1.58 19.23
C ALA A 24 -0.43 3.07 19.35
N GLU A 25 0.14 3.76 20.35
CA GLU A 25 -0.21 5.15 20.67
C GLU A 25 0.00 6.11 19.48
N ASN A 26 1.12 5.98 18.76
CA ASN A 26 1.41 6.79 17.58
C ASN A 26 0.34 6.63 16.49
N LEU A 27 -0.16 5.42 16.31
CA LEU A 27 -1.23 5.15 15.36
C LEU A 27 -2.56 5.71 15.85
N ARG A 28 -2.87 5.60 17.15
CA ARG A 28 -4.08 6.21 17.73
C ARG A 28 -4.11 7.72 17.53
N ARG A 29 -2.97 8.41 17.69
CA ARG A 29 -2.85 9.85 17.43
C ARG A 29 -3.09 10.20 15.95
N ALA A 30 -2.72 9.31 15.02
CA ALA A 30 -2.86 9.56 13.59
C ALA A 30 -4.19 9.09 12.98
N ALA A 31 -4.76 7.99 13.48
CA ALA A 31 -5.92 7.29 12.90
C ALA A 31 -7.15 7.25 13.82
N GLY A 32 -7.05 7.80 15.04
CA GLY A 32 -8.08 7.69 16.07
C GLY A 32 -8.06 6.34 16.79
N ASP A 33 -8.99 6.15 17.72
CA ASP A 33 -9.12 4.91 18.48
C ASP A 33 -9.53 3.71 17.61
N PHE A 34 -9.46 2.51 18.19
CA PHE A 34 -9.85 1.31 17.47
C PHE A 34 -11.34 1.34 17.11
N THR A 35 -11.64 0.93 15.88
CA THR A 35 -13.01 0.78 15.37
C THR A 35 -13.08 -0.47 14.49
N PRO A 36 -14.27 -1.06 14.27
CA PRO A 36 -14.43 -2.16 13.31
C PRO A 36 -13.87 -1.85 11.92
N ALA A 37 -13.98 -0.60 11.47
CA ALA A 37 -13.40 -0.15 10.20
C ALA A 37 -11.86 -0.24 10.17
N ARG A 38 -11.17 0.06 11.28
CA ARG A 38 -9.72 -0.17 11.39
C ARG A 38 -9.36 -1.66 11.36
N GLY A 39 -10.21 -2.53 11.90
CA GLY A 39 -10.06 -3.98 11.78
C GLY A 39 -10.15 -4.47 10.33
N ILE A 40 -11.12 -3.96 9.57
CA ILE A 40 -11.24 -4.25 8.12
C ILE A 40 -10.01 -3.74 7.37
N LEU A 41 -9.54 -2.54 7.68
CA LEU A 41 -8.33 -1.99 7.07
C LEU A 41 -7.10 -2.86 7.33
N LEU A 42 -6.93 -3.35 8.56
CA LEU A 42 -5.87 -4.30 8.91
C LEU A 42 -5.96 -5.58 8.06
N ALA A 43 -7.15 -6.15 7.88
CA ALA A 43 -7.32 -7.35 7.06
C ALA A 43 -6.89 -7.10 5.60
N ILE A 44 -7.26 -5.95 5.02
CA ILE A 44 -6.84 -5.56 3.67
C ILE A 44 -5.31 -5.39 3.60
N TYR A 45 -4.71 -4.74 4.59
CA TYR A 45 -3.26 -4.55 4.63
C TYR A 45 -2.48 -5.85 4.80
N LEU A 46 -2.99 -6.80 5.60
CA LEU A 46 -2.43 -8.14 5.69
C LEU A 46 -2.56 -8.90 4.36
N ALA A 47 -3.70 -8.79 3.66
CA ALA A 47 -3.87 -9.40 2.35
C ALA A 47 -2.87 -8.83 1.32
N ILE A 48 -2.66 -7.51 1.29
CA ILE A 48 -1.67 -6.87 0.41
C ILE A 48 -0.25 -7.31 0.77
N LEU A 49 0.07 -7.43 2.07
CA LEU A 49 1.36 -7.91 2.55
C LEU A 49 1.62 -9.35 2.08
N MET A 50 0.68 -10.26 2.31
CA MET A 50 0.78 -11.66 1.89
C MET A 50 0.89 -11.77 0.37
N ALA A 51 0.08 -11.03 -0.38
CA ALA A 51 0.17 -11.01 -1.84
C ALA A 51 1.53 -10.48 -2.32
N SER A 52 2.08 -9.46 -1.66
CA SER A 52 3.40 -8.91 -2.01
C SER A 52 4.52 -9.93 -1.78
N VAL A 53 4.47 -10.68 -0.67
CA VAL A 53 5.43 -11.77 -0.39
C VAL A 53 5.29 -12.89 -1.41
N LEU A 54 4.06 -13.32 -1.70
CA LEU A 54 3.80 -14.38 -2.67
C LEU A 54 4.31 -14.00 -4.08
N LEU A 55 4.08 -12.77 -4.52
CA LEU A 55 4.47 -12.31 -5.85
C LEU A 55 5.98 -12.10 -6.01
N LEU A 56 6.73 -11.94 -4.91
CA LEU A 56 8.19 -12.00 -4.94
C LEU A 56 8.71 -13.40 -5.27
N ILE A 57 7.95 -14.44 -4.94
CA ILE A 57 8.33 -15.84 -5.17
C ILE A 57 7.83 -16.32 -6.54
N LEU A 58 6.60 -15.97 -6.91
CA LEU A 58 5.96 -16.45 -8.14
C LEU A 58 6.42 -15.73 -9.41
N ASP A 59 7.03 -14.55 -9.29
CA ASP A 59 7.51 -13.71 -10.41
C ASP A 59 6.48 -13.55 -11.55
N LYS A 60 5.25 -13.18 -11.17
CA LYS A 60 4.13 -12.92 -12.09
C LYS A 60 3.86 -11.41 -12.20
N PRO A 61 4.46 -10.70 -13.17
CA PRO A 61 4.43 -9.25 -13.24
C PRO A 61 3.02 -8.69 -13.46
N GLU A 62 2.13 -9.41 -14.14
CA GLU A 62 0.76 -8.98 -14.42
C GLU A 62 -0.07 -8.87 -13.14
N PHE A 63 0.05 -9.87 -12.25
CA PHE A 63 -0.61 -9.84 -10.95
C PHE A 63 -0.01 -8.77 -10.03
N ALA A 64 1.30 -8.58 -10.10
CA ALA A 64 1.96 -7.53 -9.33
C ALA A 64 1.56 -6.13 -9.81
N PHE A 65 1.37 -5.92 -11.11
CA PHE A 65 0.81 -4.68 -11.63
C PHE A 65 -0.60 -4.43 -11.14
N ALA A 66 -1.50 -5.43 -11.20
CA ALA A 66 -2.86 -5.30 -10.68
C ALA A 66 -2.86 -4.93 -9.18
N LEU A 67 -2.04 -5.60 -8.39
CA LEU A 67 -1.88 -5.32 -6.96
C LEU A 67 -1.39 -3.87 -6.73
N LEU A 68 -0.35 -3.44 -7.45
CA LEU A 68 0.20 -2.08 -7.31
C LEU A 68 -0.77 -1.01 -7.83
N PHE A 69 -1.53 -1.28 -8.89
CA PHE A 69 -2.51 -0.36 -9.45
C PHE A 69 -3.64 -0.07 -8.46
N ILE A 70 -4.23 -1.10 -7.85
CA ILE A 70 -5.24 -0.91 -6.80
C ILE A 70 -4.67 -0.08 -5.65
N GLN A 71 -3.40 -0.31 -5.28
CA GLN A 71 -2.74 0.47 -4.25
C GLN A 71 -2.58 1.95 -4.61
N VAL A 72 -2.15 2.24 -5.84
CA VAL A 72 -2.06 3.60 -6.34
C VAL A 72 -3.42 4.28 -6.26
N VAL A 73 -4.48 3.65 -6.78
CA VAL A 73 -5.82 4.23 -6.80
C VAL A 73 -6.30 4.57 -5.39
N TYR A 74 -6.31 3.62 -4.44
CA TYR A 74 -6.82 3.93 -3.11
C TYR A 74 -5.96 4.98 -2.40
N LYS A 75 -4.62 4.95 -2.57
CA LYS A 75 -3.71 5.89 -1.93
C LYS A 75 -3.92 7.31 -2.43
N LEU A 76 -4.11 7.50 -3.74
CA LEU A 76 -4.45 8.79 -4.35
C LEU A 76 -5.84 9.28 -3.95
N LEU A 77 -6.79 8.37 -3.66
CA LEU A 77 -8.11 8.74 -3.14
C LEU A 77 -8.09 9.13 -1.65
N THR A 78 -7.09 8.72 -0.88
CA THR A 78 -7.08 8.94 0.59
C THR A 78 -7.20 10.41 1.04
N PRO A 79 -6.61 11.43 0.39
CA PRO A 79 -6.80 12.82 0.80
C PRO A 79 -8.27 13.26 0.76
N PHE A 80 -9.04 12.74 -0.20
CA PHE A 80 -10.44 13.09 -0.41
C PHE A 80 -11.35 12.35 0.58
N THR A 81 -11.08 11.07 0.84
CA THR A 81 -11.88 10.26 1.77
C THR A 81 -11.60 10.62 3.22
N VAL A 82 -10.34 10.93 3.57
CA VAL A 82 -9.93 11.42 4.90
C VAL A 82 -10.19 12.92 5.07
N LYS A 83 -10.43 13.64 3.96
CA LYS A 83 -10.72 15.08 3.92
C LYS A 83 -9.60 15.97 4.48
N THR A 84 -8.35 15.48 4.47
CA THR A 84 -7.18 16.25 4.87
C THR A 84 -5.89 15.68 4.28
N ILE A 85 -4.97 16.56 3.90
CA ILE A 85 -3.60 16.22 3.49
C ILE A 85 -2.60 16.29 4.65
N LYS A 86 -2.99 16.84 5.81
CA LYS A 86 -2.10 17.01 6.96
C LYS A 86 -1.94 15.74 7.79
N ASN A 87 -2.76 14.73 7.53
CA ASN A 87 -2.69 13.46 8.24
C ASN A 87 -1.41 12.71 7.82
N PRO A 88 -0.58 12.24 8.77
CA PRO A 88 0.68 11.57 8.44
C PRO A 88 0.50 10.31 7.58
N ILE A 89 -0.61 9.58 7.75
CA ILE A 89 -0.92 8.38 6.96
C ILE A 89 -1.23 8.75 5.51
N VAL A 90 -1.98 9.84 5.31
CA VAL A 90 -2.29 10.36 3.96
C VAL A 90 -1.00 10.78 3.26
N ILE A 91 -0.12 11.49 3.97
CA ILE A 91 1.19 11.90 3.45
C ILE A 91 2.01 10.67 3.03
N SER A 92 2.14 9.67 3.91
CA SER A 92 2.84 8.41 3.58
C SER A 92 2.22 7.70 2.38
N ASN A 93 0.89 7.68 2.28
CA ASN A 93 0.19 7.06 1.15
C ASN A 93 0.51 7.77 -0.17
N LEU A 94 0.54 9.10 -0.20
CA LEU A 94 0.89 9.85 -1.40
C LEU A 94 2.32 9.58 -1.87
N PHE A 95 3.31 9.58 -0.96
CA PHE A 95 4.69 9.25 -1.32
C PHE A 95 4.83 7.84 -1.91
N ILE A 96 4.18 6.85 -1.30
CA ILE A 96 4.22 5.47 -1.79
C ILE A 96 3.48 5.35 -3.13
N ALA A 97 2.35 6.06 -3.29
CA ALA A 97 1.63 6.09 -4.56
C ALA A 97 2.50 6.65 -5.69
N THR A 98 3.24 7.73 -5.44
CA THR A 98 4.18 8.28 -6.43
C THR A 98 5.21 7.23 -6.86
N PHE A 99 5.84 6.53 -5.91
CA PHE A 99 6.81 5.47 -6.22
C PHE A 99 6.20 4.33 -7.05
N HIS A 100 4.98 3.90 -6.71
CA HIS A 100 4.28 2.84 -7.44
C HIS A 100 3.82 3.29 -8.81
N VAL A 101 3.38 4.54 -8.99
CA VAL A 101 3.07 5.11 -10.32
C VAL A 101 4.31 5.05 -11.21
N PHE A 102 5.48 5.48 -10.72
CA PHE A 102 6.72 5.35 -11.49
C PHE A 102 6.98 3.89 -11.88
N THR A 103 6.78 2.95 -10.95
CA THR A 103 6.96 1.53 -11.26
C THR A 103 6.00 1.04 -12.35
N LEU A 104 4.70 1.35 -12.25
CA LEU A 104 3.70 0.97 -13.25
C LEU A 104 4.03 1.55 -14.64
N VAL A 105 4.40 2.83 -14.70
CA VAL A 105 4.81 3.50 -15.96
C VAL A 105 6.02 2.79 -16.58
N THR A 106 7.04 2.46 -15.77
CA THR A 106 8.22 1.75 -16.29
C THR A 106 7.90 0.33 -16.78
N MET A 107 6.92 -0.36 -16.19
CA MET A 107 6.48 -1.67 -16.64
C MET A 107 5.80 -1.59 -18.02
N ILE A 108 4.91 -0.60 -18.21
CA ILE A 108 4.24 -0.35 -19.48
C ILE A 108 5.25 0.01 -20.57
N GLN A 109 6.16 0.95 -20.29
CA GLN A 109 7.18 1.38 -21.26
C GLN A 109 8.11 0.24 -21.71
N LYS A 110 8.47 -0.65 -20.79
CA LYS A 110 9.32 -1.81 -21.08
C LYS A 110 8.56 -3.00 -21.68
N LYS A 111 7.25 -2.86 -21.97
CA LYS A 111 6.36 -3.93 -22.45
C LYS A 111 6.43 -5.19 -21.58
N VAL A 112 6.66 -5.01 -20.27
CA VAL A 112 6.61 -6.10 -19.29
C VAL A 112 5.17 -6.61 -19.17
N ILE A 113 4.20 -5.75 -19.49
CA ILE A 113 2.78 -6.10 -19.62
C ILE A 113 2.31 -5.58 -20.97
N VAL A 114 1.63 -6.45 -21.70
CA VAL A 114 0.84 -6.08 -22.88
C VAL A 114 -0.58 -5.85 -22.38
N LEU A 115 -1.02 -4.59 -22.40
CA LEU A 115 -2.40 -4.20 -22.11
C LEU A 115 -3.31 -4.53 -23.31
#